data_AF-A0A0T6AYK1-F1
#
_entry.id   AF-A0A0T6AYK1-F1
#
_cell.length_a   1.000
_cell.length_b   1.000
_cell.length_c   1.000
_cell.angle_alpha   90.00
_cell.angle_beta   90.00
_cell.angle_gamma   90.00
#
_symmetry.space_group_name_H-M   'P 1'
#
loop_
_entity.id
_entity.type
_entity.pdbx_description
1 polymer ?
#
loop_
_entity_poly.entity_id
_entity_poly.type
_entity_poly.pdbx_seq_one_letter_code
_entity_poly.pdbx_strand_id
1 'polypeptide(L)'
;MEHCRFFLLIIALKCVFGDVNSDNTRNVLLMMADDGGFEMGAYLNKICQTPNLNHLAKRSLIFNNAFTSVSSCSPSRSALLTGMPSHQNGMYGLHQAENHFNSFEDVKSLPNILRANGIRTGIIGKKHVGPSSVYKFDYEETEENNSIFQVGRNITHMKLLAREFLSNGTQPFFLYVAFHDPHRCGHTNPEYGEFCQRFGNGDVGMGTIPDWHPIYYIPEQIQLPYYIQ
;
A
#
# COMPACT_ATOMS: atom_id res chain seq x y z
N MET A 1 28.97 53.79 -59.28
CA MET A 1 27.97 52.70 -59.27
C MET A 1 28.65 51.49 -58.66
N GLU A 2 28.61 51.38 -57.33
CA GLU A 2 29.11 50.20 -56.63
C GLU A 2 27.96 49.58 -55.85
N HIS A 3 27.57 48.38 -56.27
CA HIS A 3 26.50 47.62 -55.64
C HIS A 3 27.08 46.83 -54.46
N CYS A 4 26.90 47.37 -53.25
CA CYS A 4 27.21 46.68 -52.01
C CYS A 4 26.16 45.57 -51.80
N ARG A 5 26.55 44.32 -52.06
CA ARG A 5 25.72 43.13 -51.82
C ARG A 5 25.85 42.72 -50.35
N PHE A 6 24.80 42.98 -49.56
CA PHE A 6 24.67 42.46 -48.20
C PHE A 6 24.20 41.00 -48.26
N PHE A 7 25.09 40.05 -47.95
CA PHE A 7 24.74 38.64 -47.78
C PHE A 7 24.18 38.46 -46.36
N LEU A 8 22.86 38.26 -46.23
CA LEU A 8 22.24 37.88 -44.96
C LEU A 8 22.53 36.39 -44.70
N LEU A 9 23.48 36.13 -43.80
CA LEU A 9 23.74 34.79 -43.29
C LEU A 9 22.66 34.46 -42.25
N ILE A 10 21.60 33.75 -42.65
CA ILE A 10 20.63 33.18 -41.70
C ILE A 10 21.31 32.00 -41.01
N ILE A 11 21.88 32.26 -39.82
CA ILE A 11 22.29 31.21 -38.91
C ILE A 11 21.00 30.61 -38.34
N ALA A 12 20.58 29.47 -38.90
CA ALA A 12 19.57 28.64 -38.30
C ALA A 12 20.11 28.14 -36.96
N LEU A 13 19.77 28.85 -35.89
CA LEU A 13 19.97 28.38 -34.52
C LEU A 13 19.09 27.14 -34.37
N LYS A 14 19.65 25.96 -34.68
CA LYS A 14 19.07 24.70 -34.21
C LYS A 14 19.11 24.80 -32.69
N CYS A 15 17.98 25.18 -32.09
CA CYS A 15 17.69 24.80 -30.72
C CYS A 15 17.82 23.28 -30.70
N VAL A 16 18.99 22.81 -30.27
CA VAL A 16 19.12 21.49 -29.69
C VAL A 16 18.22 21.58 -28.45
N PHE A 17 16.94 21.24 -28.64
CA PHE A 17 16.18 20.67 -27.55
C PHE A 17 17.02 19.48 -27.12
N GLY A 18 17.80 19.67 -26.06
CA GLY A 18 18.38 18.54 -25.37
C GLY A 18 17.19 17.66 -25.03
N ASP A 19 17.14 16.47 -25.62
CA ASP A 19 16.31 15.41 -25.07
C ASP A 19 16.72 15.33 -23.61
N VAL A 20 15.84 15.83 -22.74
CA VAL A 20 15.86 15.43 -21.34
C VAL A 20 15.54 13.96 -21.43
N ASN A 21 16.60 13.16 -21.51
CA ASN A 21 16.51 11.72 -21.50
C ASN A 21 15.86 11.37 -20.16
N SER A 22 14.55 11.20 -20.17
CA SER A 22 13.71 11.04 -19.00
C SER A 22 13.78 9.60 -18.51
N ASP A 23 14.98 9.05 -18.43
CA ASP A 23 15.25 7.71 -17.89
C ASP A 23 15.13 7.68 -16.34
N ASN A 24 14.52 8.73 -15.78
CA ASN A 24 14.28 8.93 -14.36
C ASN A 24 12.82 8.61 -14.00
N THR A 25 12.26 7.57 -14.62
CA THR A 25 10.93 7.09 -14.25
C THR A 25 11.01 6.41 -12.89
N ARG A 26 10.27 6.94 -11.91
CA ARG A 26 10.31 6.46 -10.53
C ARG A 26 9.12 5.54 -10.27
N ASN A 27 9.40 4.47 -9.53
CA ASN A 27 8.40 3.55 -9.03
C ASN A 27 8.07 3.88 -7.58
N VAL A 28 6.85 3.59 -7.17
CA VAL A 28 6.38 3.77 -5.80
C VAL A 28 5.80 2.44 -5.30
N LEU A 29 6.29 1.99 -4.15
CA LEU A 29 5.71 0.90 -3.38
C LEU A 29 5.14 1.50 -2.09
N LEU A 30 3.83 1.35 -1.91
CA LEU A 30 3.15 1.67 -0.65
C LEU A 30 2.80 0.36 0.05
N MET A 31 3.35 0.14 1.24
CA MET A 31 2.99 -1.00 2.10
C MET A 31 2.19 -0.50 3.30
N MET A 32 1.04 -1.11 3.56
CA MET A 32 0.16 -0.73 4.66
C MET A 32 -0.23 -1.96 5.48
N ALA A 33 -0.03 -1.88 6.79
CA ALA A 33 -0.61 -2.81 7.75
C ALA A 33 -2.03 -2.38 8.15
N ASP A 34 -2.89 -3.34 8.48
CA ASP A 34 -4.27 -3.10 8.94
C ASP A 34 -4.31 -3.25 10.45
N ASP A 35 -4.66 -2.16 11.16
CA ASP A 35 -4.60 -2.05 12.63
C ASP A 35 -3.19 -2.19 13.23
N GLY A 36 -2.15 -1.91 12.44
CA GLY A 36 -0.76 -1.92 12.92
C GLY A 36 -0.44 -0.74 13.86
N GLY A 37 0.27 -1.02 14.94
CA GLY A 37 0.80 -0.03 15.88
C GLY A 37 2.32 0.12 15.80
N PHE A 38 2.94 0.28 16.97
CA PHE A 38 4.38 0.51 17.11
C PHE A 38 5.15 -0.77 17.49
N GLU A 39 4.58 -1.95 17.22
CA GLU A 39 5.12 -3.27 17.58
C GLU A 39 6.31 -3.68 16.69
N MET A 40 7.31 -2.81 16.56
CA MET A 40 8.50 -3.03 15.73
C MET A 40 9.75 -2.42 16.35
N GLY A 41 10.89 -3.06 16.11
CA GLY A 41 12.19 -2.61 16.64
C GLY A 41 12.58 -1.19 16.20
N ALA A 42 12.09 -0.75 15.03
CA ALA A 42 12.25 0.61 14.54
C ALA A 42 11.64 1.70 15.44
N TYR A 43 10.63 1.34 16.25
CA TYR A 43 10.03 2.20 17.29
C TYR A 43 10.45 1.77 18.70
N LEU A 44 11.66 1.21 18.83
CA LEU A 44 12.28 0.80 20.10
C LEU A 44 11.54 -0.31 20.86
N ASN A 45 10.62 -1.02 20.21
CA ASN A 45 10.03 -2.23 20.78
C ASN A 45 11.10 -3.33 20.85
N LYS A 46 11.36 -3.85 22.06
CA LYS A 46 12.38 -4.89 22.31
C LYS A 46 11.81 -6.31 22.35
N ILE A 47 10.49 -6.45 22.20
CA ILE A 47 9.74 -7.70 22.35
C ILE A 47 9.51 -8.29 20.95
N CYS A 48 8.89 -7.51 20.06
CA CYS A 48 8.48 -7.96 18.74
C CYS A 48 9.67 -8.09 17.78
N GLN A 49 9.85 -9.27 17.22
CA GLN A 49 10.91 -9.55 16.25
C GLN A 49 10.49 -9.12 14.83
N THR A 50 10.94 -7.94 14.39
CA THR A 50 10.61 -7.38 13.07
C THR A 50 11.84 -7.11 12.20
N PRO A 51 12.69 -8.11 11.89
CA PRO A 51 13.98 -7.90 11.24
C PRO A 51 13.88 -7.21 9.87
N ASN A 52 12.85 -7.54 9.08
CA ASN A 52 12.63 -6.95 7.77
C ASN A 52 12.25 -5.46 7.86
N LEU A 53 11.37 -5.09 8.80
CA LEU A 53 11.02 -3.68 9.05
C LEU A 53 12.21 -2.90 9.62
N ASN A 54 13.02 -3.53 10.48
CA ASN A 54 14.24 -2.91 11.00
C ASN A 54 15.26 -2.66 9.89
N HIS A 55 15.37 -3.56 8.91
CA HIS A 55 16.22 -3.36 7.74
C HIS A 55 15.70 -2.25 6.83
N LEU A 56 14.39 -2.17 6.60
CA LEU A 56 13.77 -1.08 5.86
C LEU A 56 14.01 0.27 6.55
N ALA A 57 13.84 0.32 7.87
CA ALA A 57 14.03 1.52 8.69
C ALA A 57 15.45 2.10 8.57
N LYS A 58 16.49 1.25 8.49
CA LYS A 58 17.89 1.69 8.27
C LYS A 58 18.11 2.44 6.94
N ARG A 59 17.20 2.29 5.99
CA ARG A 59 17.23 2.90 4.65
C ARG A 59 16.13 3.96 4.47
N SER A 60 15.45 4.33 5.54
CA SER A 60 14.27 5.19 5.51
C SER A 60 14.42 6.36 6.46
N LEU A 61 13.63 7.40 6.24
CA LEU A 61 13.32 8.39 7.26
C LEU A 61 12.16 7.86 8.12
N ILE A 62 12.31 7.87 9.44
CA ILE A 62 11.27 7.44 10.40
C ILE A 62 10.58 8.67 10.97
N PHE A 63 9.25 8.64 11.00
CA PHE A 63 8.43 9.69 11.58
C PHE A 63 7.88 9.24 12.94
N ASN A 64 8.37 9.83 14.02
CA ASN A 64 7.88 9.52 15.38
C ASN A 64 6.50 10.13 15.68
N ASN A 65 6.05 11.07 14.86
CA ASN A 65 4.81 11.83 15.04
C ASN A 65 3.99 11.81 13.74
N ALA A 66 3.63 10.62 13.28
CA ALA A 66 2.73 10.42 12.13
C ALA A 66 1.35 10.01 12.64
N PHE A 67 0.30 10.65 12.13
CA PHE A 67 -1.09 10.42 12.55
C PHE A 67 -1.99 10.25 11.33
N THR A 68 -2.97 9.35 11.43
CA THR A 68 -4.10 9.32 10.49
C THR A 68 -5.11 10.40 10.89
N SER A 69 -5.83 10.94 9.90
CA SER A 69 -6.90 11.92 10.13
C SER A 69 -8.16 11.29 10.72
N VAL A 70 -8.33 9.97 10.62
CA VAL A 70 -9.52 9.25 11.08
C VAL A 70 -9.16 7.80 11.46
N SER A 71 -9.62 7.36 12.64
CA SER A 71 -9.35 6.00 13.17
C SER A 71 -10.47 5.02 12.79
N SER A 72 -10.68 4.82 11.48
CA SER A 72 -11.61 3.83 10.93
C SER A 72 -11.10 3.37 9.55
N CYS A 73 -11.18 2.07 9.24
CA CYS A 73 -10.47 1.47 8.10
C CYS A 73 -10.79 2.16 6.76
N SER A 74 -12.06 2.13 6.33
CA SER A 74 -12.47 2.70 5.04
C SER A 74 -12.26 4.22 4.95
N PRO A 75 -12.64 5.02 5.96
CA PRO A 75 -12.35 6.46 5.97
C PRO A 75 -10.85 6.80 5.96
N SER A 76 -10.01 6.03 6.66
CA SER A 76 -8.56 6.23 6.72
C SER A 76 -7.92 5.92 5.37
N ARG A 77 -8.32 4.80 4.75
CA ARG A 77 -7.87 4.39 3.42
C ARG A 77 -8.31 5.38 2.34
N SER A 78 -9.55 5.86 2.39
CA SER A 78 -10.04 6.86 1.44
C SER A 78 -9.28 8.17 1.57
N ALA A 79 -9.02 8.63 2.81
CA ALA A 79 -8.27 9.85 3.05
C ALA A 79 -6.83 9.74 2.57
N LEU A 80 -6.17 8.61 2.82
CA LEU A 80 -4.82 8.34 2.33
C LEU A 80 -4.76 8.30 0.80
N LEU A 81 -5.75 7.67 0.14
CA LEU A 81 -5.79 7.53 -1.31
C LEU A 81 -6.32 8.77 -2.03
N THR A 82 -6.77 9.81 -1.33
CA THR A 82 -7.30 11.04 -1.94
C THR A 82 -6.59 12.31 -1.49
N GLY A 83 -5.87 12.27 -0.37
CA GLY A 83 -5.33 13.46 0.29
C GLY A 83 -6.40 14.35 0.93
N MET A 84 -7.66 13.90 1.00
CA MET A 84 -8.79 14.66 1.54
C MET A 84 -9.30 14.03 2.83
N PRO A 85 -9.72 14.81 3.84
CA PRO A 85 -10.37 14.25 5.02
C PRO A 85 -11.68 13.53 4.64
N SER A 86 -12.08 12.54 5.44
CA SER A 86 -13.27 11.71 5.19
C SER A 86 -14.55 12.53 4.99
N HIS A 87 -14.69 13.62 5.72
CA HIS A 87 -15.86 14.49 5.60
C HIS A 87 -15.92 15.29 4.29
N GLN A 88 -14.81 15.38 3.55
CA GLN A 88 -14.73 16.01 2.23
C GLN A 88 -14.80 14.97 1.11
N ASN A 89 -14.19 13.80 1.26
CA ASN A 89 -14.22 12.76 0.23
C ASN A 89 -15.53 11.93 0.20
N GLY A 90 -16.34 11.98 1.27
CA GLY A 90 -17.64 11.30 1.35
C GLY A 90 -17.60 9.94 2.05
N MET A 91 -16.42 9.43 2.37
CA MET A 91 -16.26 8.15 3.08
C MET A 91 -16.47 8.32 4.59
N TYR A 92 -17.71 8.55 5.02
CA TYR A 92 -18.02 8.86 6.41
C TYR A 92 -17.89 7.66 7.37
N GLY A 93 -17.96 6.44 6.84
CA GLY A 93 -17.89 5.22 7.63
C GLY A 93 -17.36 4.03 6.83
N LEU A 94 -17.61 2.83 7.35
CA LEU A 94 -17.15 1.58 6.78
C LEU A 94 -17.83 1.30 5.42
N HIS A 95 -17.06 0.75 4.48
CA HIS A 95 -17.53 0.50 3.11
C HIS A 95 -18.51 -0.68 3.01
N GLN A 96 -18.24 -1.74 3.77
CA GLN A 96 -18.82 -3.07 3.59
C GLN A 96 -20.18 -3.25 4.27
N ALA A 97 -20.93 -4.22 3.74
CA ALA A 97 -22.20 -4.70 4.27
C ALA A 97 -23.19 -3.55 4.55
N GLU A 98 -23.86 -3.57 5.69
CA GLU A 98 -24.91 -2.60 6.05
C GLU A 98 -24.40 -1.17 6.26
N ASN A 99 -23.08 -0.95 6.39
CA ASN A 99 -22.53 0.40 6.53
C ASN A 99 -22.58 1.16 5.20
N HIS A 100 -22.18 0.49 4.11
CA HIS A 100 -22.38 0.91 2.72
C HIS A 100 -21.89 2.33 2.34
N PHE A 101 -20.90 2.89 3.05
CA PHE A 101 -20.35 4.19 2.70
C PHE A 101 -19.46 4.12 1.45
N ASN A 102 -19.54 5.17 0.64
CA ASN A 102 -18.76 5.34 -0.58
C ASN A 102 -18.31 6.79 -0.67
N SER A 103 -17.16 7.04 -1.31
CA SER A 103 -16.72 8.39 -1.64
C SER A 103 -17.57 8.98 -2.77
N PHE A 104 -17.58 10.31 -2.90
CA PHE A 104 -18.30 10.98 -3.98
C PHE A 104 -17.69 10.68 -5.35
N GLU A 105 -18.52 10.57 -6.38
CA GLU A 105 -18.12 10.16 -7.75
C GLU A 105 -17.13 11.13 -8.44
N ASP A 106 -17.12 12.39 -8.04
CA ASP A 106 -16.24 13.43 -8.60
C ASP A 106 -14.84 13.47 -7.97
N VAL A 107 -14.65 12.74 -6.87
CA VAL A 107 -13.34 12.59 -6.20
C VAL A 107 -12.30 12.02 -7.15
N LYS A 108 -11.15 12.70 -7.24
CA LYS A 108 -9.97 12.22 -7.97
C LYS A 108 -8.99 11.59 -6.99
N SER A 109 -9.01 10.27 -6.92
CA SER A 109 -8.08 9.51 -6.10
C SER A 109 -6.68 9.43 -6.71
N LEU A 110 -5.69 9.17 -5.87
CA LEU A 110 -4.30 8.90 -6.22
C LEU A 110 -4.17 7.87 -7.36
N PRO A 111 -4.75 6.64 -7.29
CA PRO A 111 -4.61 5.69 -8.39
C PRO A 111 -5.20 6.21 -9.71
N ASN A 112 -6.35 6.89 -9.68
CA ASN A 112 -6.94 7.48 -10.90
C ASN A 112 -6.05 8.59 -11.50
N ILE A 113 -5.47 9.44 -10.66
CA ILE A 113 -4.53 10.49 -11.09
C ILE A 113 -3.29 9.85 -11.72
N LEU A 114 -2.70 8.84 -11.08
CA LEU A 114 -1.49 8.16 -11.56
C LEU A 114 -1.76 7.44 -12.90
N ARG A 115 -2.87 6.71 -13.01
CA ARG A 115 -3.29 6.06 -14.26
C ARG A 115 -3.44 7.03 -15.42
N ALA A 116 -4.11 8.17 -15.17
CA ALA A 116 -4.30 9.20 -16.19
C ALA A 116 -2.97 9.80 -16.69
N ASN A 117 -1.88 9.65 -15.92
CA ASN A 117 -0.54 10.13 -16.26
C ASN A 117 0.40 8.98 -16.70
N GLY A 118 -0.14 7.84 -17.11
CA GLY A 118 0.64 6.73 -17.68
C GLY A 118 1.44 5.92 -16.68
N ILE A 119 1.16 6.05 -15.38
CA ILE A 119 1.75 5.21 -14.33
C ILE A 119 0.86 3.98 -14.13
N ARG A 120 1.44 2.80 -14.23
CA ARG A 120 0.73 1.54 -13.99
C ARG A 120 0.42 1.38 -12.51
N THR A 121 -0.83 1.11 -12.19
CA THR A 121 -1.31 1.02 -10.80
C THR A 121 -1.68 -0.41 -10.42
N GLY A 122 -1.23 -0.87 -9.26
CA GLY A 122 -1.60 -2.19 -8.73
C GLY A 122 -1.99 -2.13 -7.26
N ILE A 123 -2.91 -3.00 -6.87
CA ILE A 123 -3.27 -3.24 -5.47
C ILE A 123 -3.30 -4.75 -5.19
N ILE A 124 -2.70 -5.13 -4.06
CA ILE A 124 -2.74 -6.50 -3.51
C ILE A 124 -3.18 -6.40 -2.05
N GLY A 125 -4.26 -7.07 -1.69
CA GLY A 125 -4.78 -7.15 -0.32
C GLY A 125 -6.04 -6.33 -0.09
N LYS A 126 -6.21 -5.80 1.13
CA LYS A 126 -7.46 -5.15 1.57
C LYS A 126 -7.64 -3.80 0.89
N LYS A 127 -8.65 -3.64 0.03
CA LYS A 127 -8.99 -2.37 -0.62
C LYS A 127 -9.88 -1.52 0.26
N HIS A 128 -11.05 -2.06 0.61
CA HIS A 128 -11.99 -1.56 1.61
C HIS A 128 -12.49 -0.14 1.40
N VAL A 129 -12.53 0.30 0.14
CA VAL A 129 -13.01 1.61 -0.30
C VAL A 129 -13.76 1.50 -1.62
N GLY A 130 -14.73 2.37 -1.82
CA GLY A 130 -15.50 2.48 -3.06
C GLY A 130 -15.96 3.92 -3.31
N PRO A 131 -16.54 4.21 -4.48
CA PRO A 131 -16.85 3.24 -5.54
C PRO A 131 -15.62 2.88 -6.40
N SER A 132 -15.71 1.79 -7.17
CA SER A 132 -14.62 1.34 -8.06
C SER A 132 -14.26 2.38 -9.13
N SER A 133 -15.23 3.20 -9.58
CA SER A 133 -14.99 4.34 -10.48
C SER A 133 -13.97 5.34 -9.91
N VAL A 134 -14.00 5.56 -8.60
CA VAL A 134 -13.11 6.48 -7.89
C VAL A 134 -11.79 5.81 -7.52
N TYR A 135 -11.77 4.52 -7.20
CA TYR A 135 -10.58 3.80 -6.73
C TYR A 135 -10.16 2.66 -7.68
N LYS A 136 -9.83 3.01 -8.92
CA LYS A 136 -9.51 2.02 -9.96
C LYS A 136 -8.01 1.76 -10.07
N PHE A 137 -7.60 0.48 -10.04
CA PHE A 137 -6.23 0.05 -10.33
C PHE A 137 -6.16 -0.78 -11.62
N ASP A 138 -4.99 -0.88 -12.26
CA ASP A 138 -4.77 -1.70 -13.47
C ASP A 138 -4.67 -3.19 -13.14
N TYR A 139 -4.17 -3.49 -11.95
CA TYR A 139 -4.03 -4.82 -11.40
C TYR A 139 -4.66 -4.84 -10.01
N GLU A 140 -5.69 -5.67 -9.81
CA GLU A 140 -6.50 -5.69 -8.59
C GLU A 140 -6.62 -7.12 -8.06
N GLU A 141 -5.94 -7.41 -6.95
CA GLU A 141 -6.07 -8.69 -6.23
C GLU A 141 -6.51 -8.39 -4.79
N THR A 142 -7.83 -8.35 -4.56
CA THR A 142 -8.43 -7.78 -3.35
C THR A 142 -9.56 -8.65 -2.78
N GLU A 143 -10.18 -8.24 -1.68
CA GLU A 143 -11.37 -8.91 -1.16
C GLU A 143 -12.59 -8.85 -2.09
N GLU A 144 -12.58 -7.98 -3.10
CA GLU A 144 -13.69 -7.86 -4.08
C GLU A 144 -13.70 -9.05 -5.06
N ASN A 145 -12.56 -9.71 -5.27
CA ASN A 145 -12.42 -10.78 -6.25
C ASN A 145 -11.68 -12.04 -5.73
N ASN A 146 -11.11 -11.99 -4.53
CA ASN A 146 -10.37 -13.07 -3.91
C ASN A 146 -10.68 -13.21 -2.42
N SER A 147 -10.26 -14.33 -1.83
CA SER A 147 -10.28 -14.49 -0.37
C SER A 147 -9.27 -13.54 0.28
N ILE A 148 -9.74 -12.72 1.23
CA ILE A 148 -8.86 -11.81 1.98
C ILE A 148 -7.74 -12.53 2.75
N PHE A 149 -7.94 -13.81 3.11
CA PHE A 149 -6.89 -14.63 3.70
C PHE A 149 -5.74 -14.89 2.74
N GLN A 150 -6.02 -15.08 1.45
CA GLN A 150 -5.00 -15.33 0.44
C GLN A 150 -4.28 -14.05 0.01
N VAL A 151 -5.03 -12.98 -0.25
CA VAL A 151 -4.44 -11.72 -0.77
C VAL A 151 -4.00 -10.75 0.32
N GLY A 152 -4.41 -10.95 1.58
CA GLY A 152 -4.11 -10.05 2.69
C GLY A 152 -3.32 -10.65 3.86
N ARG A 153 -3.22 -11.98 3.98
CA ARG A 153 -2.51 -12.68 5.09
C ARG A 153 -1.50 -13.74 4.63
N ASN A 154 -1.79 -14.46 3.55
CA ASN A 154 -0.86 -15.45 2.99
C ASN A 154 0.30 -14.76 2.25
N ILE A 155 1.37 -14.48 2.99
CA ILE A 155 2.56 -13.79 2.44
C ILE A 155 3.24 -14.54 1.29
N THR A 156 3.12 -15.87 1.22
CA THR A 156 3.61 -16.64 0.07
C THR A 156 2.83 -16.29 -1.19
N HIS A 157 1.51 -16.24 -1.10
CA HIS A 157 0.66 -15.89 -2.23
C HIS A 157 0.84 -14.42 -2.63
N MET A 158 0.82 -13.50 -1.67
CA MET A 158 1.08 -12.08 -1.91
C MET A 158 2.44 -11.82 -2.57
N LYS A 159 3.49 -12.55 -2.17
CA LYS A 159 4.81 -12.51 -2.82
C LYS A 159 4.75 -12.91 -4.29
N LEU A 160 3.96 -13.92 -4.64
CA LEU A 160 3.80 -14.38 -6.03
C LEU A 160 3.04 -13.35 -6.87
N LEU A 161 1.97 -12.77 -6.34
CA LEU A 161 1.21 -11.70 -7.00
C LEU A 161 2.09 -10.45 -7.23
N ALA A 162 2.89 -10.06 -6.22
CA ALA A 162 3.83 -8.96 -6.38
C ALA A 162 4.90 -9.27 -7.45
N ARG A 163 5.40 -10.51 -7.52
CA ARG A 163 6.33 -10.94 -8.57
C ARG A 163 5.69 -10.87 -9.95
N GLU A 164 4.46 -11.34 -10.09
CA GLU A 164 3.70 -11.27 -11.34
C GLU A 164 3.52 -9.81 -11.78
N PHE A 165 3.07 -8.94 -10.87
CA PHE A 165 2.95 -7.51 -11.15
C PHE A 165 4.28 -6.93 -11.64
N LEU A 166 5.38 -7.16 -10.92
CA LEU A 166 6.68 -6.59 -11.24
C LEU A 166 7.30 -7.13 -12.53
N SER A 167 6.91 -8.32 -12.95
CA SER A 167 7.43 -8.96 -14.18
C SER A 167 6.68 -8.51 -15.44
N ASN A 168 5.52 -7.86 -15.28
CA ASN A 168 4.63 -7.48 -16.37
C ASN A 168 4.67 -5.97 -16.65
N GLY A 169 5.61 -5.53 -17.48
CA GLY A 169 5.64 -4.18 -18.03
C GLY A 169 6.92 -3.39 -17.69
N THR A 170 7.17 -2.34 -18.46
CA THR A 170 8.33 -1.46 -18.32
C THR A 170 7.97 -0.03 -17.91
N GLN A 171 6.67 0.26 -17.77
CA GLN A 171 6.19 1.57 -17.35
C GLN A 171 6.51 1.80 -15.86
N PRO A 172 6.73 3.06 -15.42
CA PRO A 172 6.74 3.36 -14.00
C PRO A 172 5.44 2.90 -13.34
N PHE A 173 5.56 2.44 -12.09
CA PHE A 173 4.43 1.85 -11.36
C PHE A 173 4.19 2.47 -9.98
N PHE A 174 2.95 2.35 -9.54
CA PHE A 174 2.52 2.47 -8.16
C PHE A 174 1.91 1.13 -7.74
N LEU A 175 2.56 0.45 -6.78
CA LEU A 175 2.05 -0.78 -6.20
C LEU A 175 1.65 -0.54 -4.75
N TYR A 176 0.39 -0.79 -4.42
CA TYR A 176 -0.16 -0.70 -3.10
C TYR A 176 -0.38 -2.10 -2.50
N VAL A 177 0.48 -2.49 -1.55
CA VAL A 177 0.37 -3.75 -0.82
C VAL A 177 -0.30 -3.47 0.52
N ALA A 178 -1.57 -3.81 0.60
CA ALA A 178 -2.44 -3.54 1.74
C ALA A 178 -2.66 -4.82 2.55
N PHE A 179 -1.71 -5.15 3.42
CA PHE A 179 -1.84 -6.29 4.32
C PHE A 179 -3.13 -6.19 5.14
N HIS A 180 -3.75 -7.33 5.41
CA HIS A 180 -4.84 -7.44 6.38
C HIS A 180 -4.31 -7.78 7.78
N ASP A 181 -3.07 -8.25 7.91
CA ASP A 181 -2.41 -8.35 9.22
C ASP A 181 -1.97 -6.95 9.73
N PRO A 182 -1.96 -6.72 11.05
CA PRO A 182 -2.40 -7.60 12.15
C PRO A 182 -3.87 -7.40 12.58
N HIS A 183 -4.82 -7.23 11.66
CA HIS A 183 -6.23 -7.08 12.01
C HIS A 183 -6.78 -8.33 12.71
N ARG A 184 -7.72 -8.13 13.64
CA ARG A 184 -8.40 -9.19 14.37
C ARG A 184 -9.18 -10.15 13.46
N CYS A 185 -9.43 -11.33 14.00
CA CYS A 185 -10.02 -12.48 13.31
C CYS A 185 -11.05 -13.20 14.18
N GLY A 186 -11.01 -13.02 15.50
CA GLY A 186 -11.84 -13.78 16.45
C GLY A 186 -13.34 -13.70 16.19
N HIS A 187 -13.84 -12.59 15.64
CA HIS A 187 -15.25 -12.45 15.27
C HIS A 187 -15.63 -13.20 13.98
N THR A 188 -14.74 -13.24 12.99
CA THR A 188 -15.04 -13.77 11.66
C THR A 188 -14.60 -15.22 11.48
N ASN A 189 -13.45 -15.58 12.04
CA ASN A 189 -12.78 -16.87 11.90
C ASN A 189 -12.06 -17.24 13.21
N PRO A 190 -12.82 -17.51 14.29
CA PRO A 190 -12.25 -17.83 15.61
C PRO A 190 -11.32 -19.04 15.59
N GLU A 191 -11.48 -19.96 14.64
CA GLU A 191 -10.62 -21.14 14.47
C GLU A 191 -9.14 -20.78 14.29
N TYR A 192 -8.85 -19.62 13.68
CA TYR A 192 -7.48 -19.14 13.46
C TYR A 192 -6.91 -18.33 14.62
N GLY A 193 -7.65 -18.21 15.72
CA GLY A 193 -7.30 -17.40 16.89
C GLY A 193 -7.66 -15.92 16.74
N GLU A 194 -7.53 -15.15 17.83
CA GLU A 194 -7.97 -13.75 17.92
C GLU A 194 -7.45 -12.83 16.80
N PHE A 195 -6.26 -13.10 16.28
CA PHE A 195 -5.57 -12.30 15.26
C PHE A 195 -5.24 -13.11 13.99
N CYS A 196 -5.94 -14.21 13.77
CA CYS A 196 -5.62 -15.22 12.74
C CYS A 196 -4.20 -15.80 12.87
N GLN A 197 -3.56 -15.73 14.05
CA GLN A 197 -2.17 -16.14 14.25
C GLN A 197 -1.92 -17.64 14.07
N ARG A 198 -2.96 -18.45 13.85
CA ARG A 198 -2.85 -19.87 13.53
C ARG A 198 -2.98 -20.14 12.04
N PHE A 199 -3.55 -19.24 11.24
CA PHE A 199 -3.76 -19.44 9.82
C PHE A 199 -2.43 -19.68 9.10
N GLY A 200 -2.26 -20.86 8.49
CA GLY A 200 -1.04 -21.21 7.76
C GLY A 200 0.16 -21.58 8.63
N ASN A 201 -0.01 -21.82 9.93
CA ASN A 201 1.10 -22.08 10.85
C ASN A 201 1.66 -23.51 10.79
N GLY A 202 1.03 -24.42 10.04
CA GLY A 202 1.41 -25.83 9.93
C GLY A 202 0.70 -26.78 10.90
N ASP A 203 -0.10 -26.28 11.84
CA ASP A 203 -0.92 -27.15 12.70
C ASP A 203 -2.02 -27.86 11.91
N VAL A 204 -2.51 -28.97 12.46
CA VAL A 204 -3.62 -29.74 11.88
C VAL A 204 -4.83 -28.82 11.65
N GLY A 205 -5.30 -28.76 10.40
CA GLY A 205 -6.46 -27.96 9.99
C GLY A 205 -6.15 -26.49 9.68
N MET A 206 -4.92 -26.02 9.87
CA MET A 206 -4.57 -24.61 9.64
C MET A 206 -3.93 -24.33 8.27
N GLY A 207 -3.48 -25.37 7.58
CA GLY A 207 -2.67 -25.25 6.37
C GLY A 207 -1.25 -24.75 6.65
N THR A 208 -0.48 -24.48 5.59
CA THR A 208 0.91 -24.02 5.71
C THR A 208 1.17 -22.89 4.73
N ILE A 209 1.73 -21.78 5.24
CA ILE A 209 2.31 -20.71 4.42
C ILE A 209 3.83 -20.93 4.39
N PRO A 210 4.41 -21.46 3.29
CA PRO A 210 5.80 -21.94 3.28
C PRO A 210 6.86 -20.87 3.56
N ASP A 211 6.59 -19.60 3.26
CA ASP A 211 7.54 -18.51 3.53
C ASP A 211 7.39 -17.91 4.94
N TRP A 212 6.38 -18.32 5.70
CA TRP A 212 6.15 -17.84 7.05
C TRP A 212 6.76 -18.78 8.09
N HIS A 213 7.52 -18.20 9.01
CA HIS A 213 8.17 -18.91 10.11
C HIS A 213 7.61 -18.37 11.43
N PRO A 214 6.58 -19.01 12.02
CA PRO A 214 5.94 -18.52 13.23
C PRO A 214 6.93 -18.44 14.40
N ILE A 215 6.87 -17.33 15.14
CA ILE A 215 7.58 -17.16 16.41
C ILE A 215 6.51 -17.04 17.49
N TYR A 216 6.53 -17.98 18.43
CA TYR A 216 5.59 -18.01 19.55
C TYR A 216 6.22 -17.38 20.77
N TYR A 217 5.46 -16.50 21.43
CA TYR A 217 5.85 -15.88 22.68
C TYR A 217 5.13 -16.56 23.84
N ILE A 218 5.81 -16.68 24.96
CA ILE A 218 5.24 -17.16 26.22
C ILE A 218 4.80 -15.91 26.99
N PRO A 219 3.49 -15.68 27.22
CA PRO A 219 2.98 -14.43 27.81
C PRO A 219 3.67 -14.02 29.11
N GLU A 220 3.99 -15.00 29.96
CA GLU A 220 4.66 -14.79 31.25
C GLU A 220 6.10 -14.26 31.10
N GLN A 221 6.70 -14.42 29.93
CA GLN A 221 8.05 -13.93 29.60
C GLN A 221 8.02 -12.56 28.91
N ILE A 222 6.84 -12.01 28.63
CA ILE A 222 6.67 -10.73 27.97
C ILE A 222 6.48 -9.64 29.02
N GLN A 223 7.49 -8.77 29.17
CA GLN A 223 7.33 -7.55 29.96
C GLN A 223 6.62 -6.48 29.12
N LEU A 224 5.31 -6.33 29.30
CA LEU A 224 4.54 -5.29 28.61
C LEU A 224 4.93 -3.89 29.10
N PRO A 225 4.96 -2.88 28.20
CA PRO A 225 5.09 -1.49 28.61
C PRO A 225 3.96 -1.09 29.58
N TYR A 226 4.27 -0.20 30.53
CA TYR A 226 3.33 0.17 31.60
C TYR A 226 1.98 0.73 31.10
N TYR A 227 1.95 1.28 29.89
CA TYR A 227 0.75 1.88 29.29
C TYR A 227 -0.12 0.87 28.52
N ILE A 228 0.27 -0.41 28.47
CA ILE A 228 -0.50 -1.52 27.87
C ILE A 228 -1.08 -2.45 28.95
N GLN A 229 -0.68 -2.28 30.22
CA GLN A 229 -1.11 -3.12 31.35
C GLN A 229 -2.54 -2.83 31.80
#